data_AF-A0A8T4ZKE4-F1
#
_entry.id   AF-A0A8T4ZKE4-F1
#
_cell.length_a   1.000
_cell.length_b   1.000
_cell.length_c   1.000
_cell.angle_alpha   90.00
_cell.angle_beta   90.00
_cell.angle_gamma   90.00
#
_symmetry.space_group_name_H-M   'P 1'
#
loop_
_entity.id
_entity.type
_entity.pdbx_description
1 polymer ?
#
loop_
_entity_poly.entity_id
_entity_poly.type
_entity_poly.pdbx_seq_one_letter_code
_entity_poly.pdbx_strand_id
1 'polypeptide(L)'
;MPKPLPVIATGIIVASIIIFLEYLILPMFYQGIPTPFPYTEKPVGGILLPATFFHLLLVVPGLLIILYTAKKSGYNVQSITPSTRQAWLEVVMLLILLGSGMIMWWNKLAVLPFLVAGIYLIFTEIR
;
A
#
# COMPACT_ATOMS: atom_id res chain seq x y z
N MET A 1 -29.50 -8.43 3.89
CA MET A 1 -29.22 -8.10 2.47
C MET A 1 -28.05 -7.15 2.42
N PRO A 2 -27.05 -7.40 1.55
CA PRO A 2 -25.90 -6.51 1.40
C PRO A 2 -26.32 -5.13 0.92
N LYS A 3 -25.72 -4.08 1.48
CA LYS A 3 -25.97 -2.68 1.07
C LYS A 3 -24.82 -2.22 0.16
N PRO A 4 -25.06 -2.03 -1.16
CA PRO A 4 -24.00 -1.64 -2.08
C PRO A 4 -23.60 -0.17 -1.96
N LEU A 5 -24.55 0.71 -1.62
CA LEU A 5 -24.34 2.16 -1.60
C LEU A 5 -23.16 2.61 -0.71
N PRO A 6 -23.00 2.13 0.54
CA PRO A 6 -21.85 2.51 1.37
C PRO A 6 -20.51 2.04 0.82
N VAL A 7 -20.48 0.89 0.14
CA VAL A 7 -19.24 0.33 -0.44
C VAL A 7 -18.81 1.17 -1.64
N ILE A 8 -19.76 1.51 -2.53
CA ILE A 8 -19.50 2.37 -3.69
C ILE A 8 -19.04 3.75 -3.25
N ALA A 9 -19.75 4.37 -2.29
CA ALA A 9 -19.36 5.68 -1.74
C ALA A 9 -17.95 5.64 -1.13
N THR A 10 -17.63 4.59 -0.36
CA THR A 10 -16.29 4.40 0.19
C THR A 10 -15.24 4.26 -0.89
N GLY A 11 -15.51 3.48 -1.94
CA GLY A 11 -14.61 3.32 -3.08
C GLY A 11 -14.30 4.64 -3.77
N ILE A 12 -15.31 5.48 -4.00
CA ILE A 12 -15.14 6.82 -4.60
C ILE A 12 -14.30 7.71 -3.69
N ILE A 13 -14.58 7.74 -2.39
CA ILE A 13 -13.84 8.55 -1.41
C ILE A 13 -12.37 8.11 -1.36
N VAL A 14 -12.11 6.81 -1.24
CA VAL A 14 -10.76 6.24 -1.20
C VAL A 14 -10.01 6.56 -2.49
N ALA A 15 -10.62 6.37 -3.66
CA ALA A 15 -10.00 6.70 -4.94
C ALA A 15 -9.66 8.19 -5.04
N SER A 16 -10.57 9.06 -4.59
CA SER A 16 -10.38 10.51 -4.59
C SER A 16 -9.21 10.92 -3.68
N ILE A 17 -9.12 10.31 -2.50
CA ILE A 17 -8.01 10.53 -1.57
C ILE A 17 -6.70 10.05 -2.18
N ILE A 18 -6.67 8.87 -2.80
CA ILE A 18 -5.46 8.33 -3.45
C ILE A 18 -4.97 9.29 -4.53
N ILE A 19 -5.85 9.71 -5.45
CA ILE A 19 -5.50 10.64 -6.54
C ILE A 19 -4.99 11.98 -5.97
N PHE A 20 -5.65 12.50 -4.93
CA PHE A 20 -5.23 13.74 -4.29
C PHE A 20 -3.86 13.62 -3.63
N LEU A 21 -3.62 12.54 -2.88
CA LEU A 21 -2.34 12.27 -2.24
C LEU A 21 -1.25 12.05 -3.27
N GLU A 22 -1.54 11.35 -4.38
CA GLU A 22 -0.60 11.17 -5.48
C GLU A 22 -0.22 12.54 -6.08
N TYR A 23 -1.20 13.38 -6.42
CA TYR A 23 -0.91 14.71 -6.97
C TYR A 23 -0.12 15.61 -6.01
N LEU A 24 -0.38 15.52 -4.70
CA LEU A 24 0.28 16.35 -3.70
C LEU A 24 1.68 15.84 -3.34
N ILE A 25 1.81 14.53 -3.12
CA ILE A 25 2.98 13.91 -2.48
C ILE A 25 3.99 13.41 -3.52
N LEU A 26 3.54 12.97 -4.69
CA LEU A 26 4.44 12.52 -5.75
C LEU A 26 5.44 13.63 -6.13
N PRO A 27 5.04 14.90 -6.37
CA PRO A 27 6.01 15.95 -6.68
C PRO A 27 7.01 16.22 -5.55
N MET A 28 6.62 16.03 -4.28
CA MET A 28 7.50 16.23 -3.13
C MET A 28 8.60 15.15 -3.04
N PHE A 29 8.26 13.91 -3.37
CA PHE A 29 9.22 12.80 -3.35
C PHE A 29 10.05 12.67 -4.63
N TYR A 30 9.51 13.15 -5.76
CA TYR A 30 10.12 12.98 -7.08
C TYR A 30 10.62 14.31 -7.68
N GLN A 31 10.99 15.30 -6.86
CA GLN A 31 11.57 16.55 -7.33
C GLN A 31 12.76 16.28 -8.27
N GLY A 32 12.70 16.81 -9.50
CA GLY A 32 13.71 16.62 -10.54
C GLY A 32 13.46 15.45 -11.51
N ILE A 33 12.31 14.77 -11.40
CA ILE A 33 11.97 13.63 -12.25
C ILE A 33 10.77 14.01 -13.11
N PRO A 34 10.88 13.94 -14.46
CA PRO A 34 9.77 14.23 -15.34
C PRO A 34 8.67 13.19 -15.17
N THR A 35 7.45 13.65 -14.91
CA THR A 35 6.22 12.86 -14.94
C THR A 35 5.42 13.20 -16.21
N PRO A 36 4.88 12.22 -16.96
CA PRO A 36 4.90 10.78 -16.68
C PRO A 36 6.31 10.17 -16.81
N PHE A 37 6.59 9.13 -16.02
CA PHE A 37 7.91 8.51 -15.98
C PHE A 37 8.33 8.08 -17.39
N PRO A 38 9.52 8.47 -17.88
CA PRO A 38 9.99 8.04 -19.18
C PRO A 38 10.20 6.52 -19.19
N TYR A 39 9.96 5.89 -20.34
CA TYR A 39 10.29 4.48 -20.54
C TYR A 39 11.80 4.30 -20.32
N THR A 40 12.19 3.38 -19.43
CA THR A 40 13.60 3.11 -19.12
C THR A 40 13.92 1.64 -19.41
N GLU A 41 14.94 1.40 -20.23
CA GLU A 41 15.55 0.07 -20.42
C GLU A 41 16.42 -0.37 -19.23
N LYS A 42 16.60 0.51 -18.24
CA LYS A 42 17.45 0.22 -17.07
C LYS A 42 16.68 -0.65 -16.07
N PRO A 43 17.39 -1.60 -15.41
CA PRO A 43 16.77 -2.56 -14.52
C PRO A 43 16.04 -1.85 -13.37
N VAL A 44 14.90 -2.44 -13.00
CA VAL A 44 14.07 -2.12 -11.84
C VAL A 44 14.98 -1.84 -10.63
N GLY A 45 15.10 -0.57 -10.23
CA GLY A 45 16.04 -0.19 -9.16
C GLY A 45 16.34 1.30 -9.06
N GLY A 46 16.07 2.08 -10.11
CA GLY A 46 16.06 3.53 -10.03
C GLY A 46 14.79 4.06 -9.37
N ILE A 47 14.34 5.21 -9.85
CA ILE A 47 13.14 5.94 -9.42
C ILE A 47 11.86 5.08 -9.37
N LEU A 48 11.76 4.07 -10.24
CA LEU A 48 10.59 3.20 -10.34
C LEU A 48 10.36 2.39 -9.06
N LEU A 49 11.41 2.03 -8.33
CA LEU A 49 11.27 1.19 -7.13
C LEU A 49 10.59 1.98 -5.99
N PRO A 50 11.08 3.16 -5.56
CA PRO A 50 10.35 4.01 -4.63
C PRO A 50 8.92 4.34 -5.11
N ALA A 51 8.72 4.50 -6.42
CA ALA A 51 7.41 4.84 -6.98
C ALA A 51 6.43 3.68 -6.78
N THR A 52 6.86 2.45 -7.06
CA THR A 52 6.07 1.26 -6.78
C THR A 52 5.71 1.17 -5.30
N PHE A 53 6.66 1.38 -4.39
CA PHE A 53 6.40 1.35 -2.95
C PHE A 53 5.39 2.42 -2.52
N PHE A 54 5.48 3.64 -3.04
CA PHE A 54 4.52 4.71 -2.76
C PHE A 54 3.10 4.35 -3.23
N HIS A 55 2.94 3.87 -4.47
CA HIS A 55 1.62 3.49 -4.98
C HIS A 55 1.02 2.32 -4.19
N LEU A 56 1.82 1.31 -3.87
CA LEU A 56 1.36 0.20 -3.02
C LEU A 56 0.97 0.68 -1.62
N LEU A 57 1.72 1.62 -1.04
CA LEU A 57 1.41 2.21 0.26
C LEU A 57 0.09 3.00 0.26
N LEU A 58 -0.34 3.55 -0.89
CA LEU A 58 -1.65 4.20 -1.04
C LEU A 58 -2.78 3.18 -1.27
N VAL A 59 -2.53 2.20 -2.15
CA VAL A 59 -3.56 1.24 -2.59
C VAL A 59 -3.90 0.23 -1.50
N VAL A 60 -2.91 -0.32 -0.79
CA VAL A 60 -3.13 -1.39 0.22
C VAL A 60 -4.05 -0.93 1.36
N PRO A 61 -3.83 0.21 2.04
CA PRO A 61 -4.77 0.72 3.02
C PRO A 61 -6.15 1.03 2.43
N GLY A 62 -6.20 1.56 1.22
CA GLY A 62 -7.46 1.84 0.52
C GLY A 62 -8.32 0.58 0.32
N LEU A 63 -7.70 -0.51 -0.13
CA LEU A 63 -8.36 -1.80 -0.27
C LEU A 63 -8.86 -2.34 1.07
N LEU A 64 -8.08 -2.23 2.14
CA LEU A 64 -8.51 -2.64 3.49
C LEU A 64 -9.73 -1.86 3.98
N ILE A 65 -9.78 -0.54 3.74
CA ILE A 65 -10.93 0.30 4.08
C ILE A 65 -12.18 -0.16 3.31
N ILE A 66 -12.04 -0.42 2.00
CA ILE A 66 -13.15 -0.91 1.17
C ILE A 66 -13.64 -2.27 1.66
N LEU A 67 -12.73 -3.21 1.95
CA LEU A 67 -13.06 -4.54 2.47
C LEU A 67 -13.75 -4.45 3.83
N TYR A 68 -13.27 -3.58 4.72
CA TYR A 68 -13.88 -3.35 6.03
C TYR A 68 -15.30 -2.81 5.89
N THR A 69 -15.53 -1.83 5.01
CA THR A 69 -16.88 -1.34 4.71
C THR A 69 -17.76 -2.41 4.08
N ALA A 70 -17.23 -3.21 3.14
CA ALA A 70 -17.96 -4.31 2.53
C ALA A 70 -18.41 -5.34 3.59
N LYS A 71 -17.52 -5.71 4.52
CA LYS A 71 -17.85 -6.57 5.66
C LYS A 71 -18.99 -5.98 6.50
N LYS A 72 -18.90 -4.70 6.85
CA LYS A 72 -19.93 -3.98 7.62
C LYS A 72 -21.26 -3.87 6.87
N SER A 73 -21.23 -3.78 5.55
CA SER A 73 -22.41 -3.74 4.68
C SER A 73 -23.05 -5.11 4.45
N GLY A 74 -22.54 -6.19 5.03
CA GLY A 74 -23.12 -7.53 4.94
C GLY A 74 -22.61 -8.40 3.79
N TYR A 75 -21.50 -8.01 3.16
CA TYR A 75 -20.81 -8.85 2.19
C TYR A 75 -19.96 -9.92 2.90
N ASN A 76 -19.94 -11.14 2.35
CA ASN A 76 -19.08 -12.20 2.84
C ASN A 76 -17.65 -12.03 2.30
N VAL A 77 -16.87 -11.18 2.96
CA VAL A 77 -15.45 -10.92 2.66
C VAL A 77 -14.53 -11.45 3.76
N GLN A 78 -15.02 -12.40 4.57
CA GLN A 78 -14.30 -12.91 5.75
C GLN A 78 -13.01 -13.64 5.37
N SER A 79 -12.95 -14.26 4.18
CA SER A 79 -11.77 -14.93 3.65
C SER A 79 -10.64 -13.97 3.22
N ILE A 80 -10.96 -12.70 2.98
CA ILE A 80 -10.02 -11.70 2.43
C ILE A 80 -9.67 -10.63 3.48
N THR A 81 -10.53 -10.44 4.48
CA THR A 81 -10.34 -9.41 5.50
C THR A 81 -9.58 -9.98 6.70
N PRO A 82 -8.53 -9.29 7.21
CA PRO A 82 -7.84 -9.72 8.42
C PRO A 82 -8.83 -9.82 9.59
N SER A 83 -8.97 -11.03 10.12
CA SER A 83 -9.91 -11.35 11.21
C SER A 83 -9.20 -11.79 12.49
N THR A 84 -7.96 -12.26 12.38
CA THR A 84 -7.14 -12.70 13.52
C THR A 84 -6.11 -11.63 13.88
N ARG A 85 -5.61 -11.68 15.12
CA ARG A 85 -4.51 -10.81 15.56
C ARG A 85 -3.26 -10.99 14.69
N GLN A 86 -3.00 -12.21 14.23
CA GLN A 86 -1.87 -12.52 13.36
C GLN A 86 -2.03 -11.86 11.99
N ALA A 87 -3.19 -11.98 11.35
CA ALA A 87 -3.46 -11.33 10.06
C ALA A 87 -3.34 -9.80 10.14
N TRP A 88 -3.74 -9.20 11.27
CA TRP A 88 -3.50 -7.77 11.51
C TRP A 88 -2.01 -7.44 11.66
N LEU A 89 -1.21 -8.34 12.25
CA LEU A 89 0.23 -8.14 12.39
C LEU A 89 0.94 -8.25 11.03
N GLU A 90 0.51 -9.18 10.17
CA GLU A 90 0.96 -9.30 8.78
C GLU A 90 0.64 -8.02 7.99
N VAL A 91 -0.57 -7.47 8.13
CA VAL A 91 -0.91 -6.17 7.51
C VAL A 91 0.01 -5.05 8.01
N VAL A 92 0.26 -4.96 9.33
CA VAL A 92 1.17 -3.95 9.88
C VAL A 92 2.58 -4.13 9.32
N MET A 93 3.08 -5.37 9.24
CA MET A 93 4.39 -5.66 8.68
C MET A 93 4.46 -5.35 7.18
N LEU A 94 3.40 -5.59 6.43
CA LEU A 94 3.28 -5.16 5.04
C LEU A 94 3.36 -3.63 4.92
N LEU A 95 2.66 -2.88 5.77
CA LEU A 95 2.75 -1.42 5.77
C LEU A 95 4.15 -0.92 6.16
N ILE A 96 4.82 -1.58 7.11
CA ILE A 96 6.22 -1.28 7.45
C ILE A 96 7.15 -1.57 6.28
N LEU A 97 6.99 -2.70 5.60
CA LEU A 97 7.76 -3.06 4.40
C LEU A 97 7.57 -2.00 3.30
N LEU A 98 6.32 -1.63 3.03
CA LEU A 98 6.01 -0.66 1.98
C LEU A 98 6.53 0.74 2.31
N GLY A 99 6.29 1.20 3.54
CA GLY A 99 6.75 2.50 4.01
C GLY A 99 8.27 2.59 4.05
N SER A 100 8.95 1.55 4.55
CA SER A 100 10.42 1.51 4.59
C SER A 100 11.03 1.42 3.19
N GLY A 101 10.46 0.62 2.28
CA GLY A 101 10.91 0.54 0.88
C GLY A 101 10.82 1.88 0.15
N MET A 102 9.79 2.67 0.45
CA MET A 102 9.69 4.06 -0.01
C MET A 102 10.79 4.94 0.64
N ILE A 103 10.93 4.89 1.97
CA ILE A 103 11.85 5.76 2.74
C ILE A 103 13.33 5.49 2.43
N MET A 104 13.69 4.26 2.03
CA MET A 104 15.07 3.86 1.72
C MET A 104 15.76 4.77 0.72
N TRP A 105 14.99 5.45 -0.15
CA TRP A 105 15.53 6.44 -1.07
C TRP A 105 16.15 7.66 -0.36
N TRP A 106 15.52 8.16 0.70
CA TRP A 106 16.03 9.32 1.46
C TRP A 106 16.89 8.92 2.66
N ASN A 107 16.63 7.75 3.26
CA ASN A 107 17.35 7.31 4.44
C ASN A 107 17.71 5.82 4.34
N LYS A 108 19.00 5.54 4.18
CA LYS A 108 19.55 4.18 4.10
C LYS A 108 19.24 3.33 5.34
N LEU A 109 19.03 3.94 6.51
CA LEU A 109 18.67 3.21 7.74
C LEU A 109 17.30 2.53 7.64
N ALA A 110 16.42 2.97 6.73
CA ALA A 110 15.14 2.31 6.48
C ALA A 110 15.29 0.89 5.91
N VAL A 111 16.50 0.49 5.49
CA VAL A 111 16.77 -0.91 5.13
C VAL A 111 16.53 -1.87 6.30
N LEU A 112 16.75 -1.44 7.55
CA LEU A 112 16.54 -2.29 8.72
C LEU A 112 15.07 -2.69 8.91
N PRO A 113 14.11 -1.75 9.04
CA PRO A 113 12.70 -2.11 9.12
C PRO A 113 12.20 -2.83 7.86
N PHE A 114 12.77 -2.52 6.68
CA PHE A 114 12.45 -3.23 5.44
C PHE A 114 12.81 -4.72 5.52
N LEU A 115 14.04 -5.03 5.92
CA LEU A 115 14.50 -6.41 6.05
C LEU A 115 13.76 -7.15 7.16
N VAL A 116 13.55 -6.53 8.32
CA VAL A 116 12.83 -7.15 9.43
C VAL A 116 11.39 -7.50 9.03
N ALA A 117 10.67 -6.56 8.41
CA ALA A 117 9.31 -6.79 7.94
C ALA A 117 9.25 -7.83 6.81
N GLY A 118 10.18 -7.77 5.86
CA GLY A 118 10.26 -8.72 4.75
C GLY A 118 10.54 -10.14 5.23
N ILE A 119 11.51 -10.30 6.13
CA ILE A 119 11.83 -11.59 6.75
C ILE A 119 10.62 -12.12 7.53
N TYR A 120 9.98 -11.27 8.34
CA TYR A 120 8.78 -11.66 9.08
C TYR A 120 7.69 -12.19 8.14
N LEU A 121 7.36 -11.43 7.09
CA LEU A 121 6.31 -11.80 6.13
C LEU A 121 6.63 -13.10 5.39
N ILE A 122 7.88 -13.31 5.00
CA ILE A 122 8.32 -14.57 4.40
C ILE A 122 8.09 -15.74 5.36
N PHE A 123 8.46 -15.60 6.63
CA PHE A 123 8.29 -16.67 7.62
C PHE A 123 6.82 -16.94 7.96
N THR A 124 5.95 -15.94 7.89
CA THR A 124 4.51 -16.13 8.15
C THR A 124 3.76 -16.67 6.94
N GLU A 125 4.13 -16.28 5.72
CA GLU A 125 3.46 -16.72 4.49
C GLU A 125 3.82 -18.16 4.12
N ILE A 126 5.03 -18.63 4.47
CA ILE A 126 5.49 -20.01 4.19
C ILE A 126 4.79 -21.05 5.12
N ARG A 127 3.92 -20.63 6.04
CA ARG A 127 3.33 -21.49 7.06
C ARG A 127 1.85 -21.77 6.84
#